data_AF-A0A497NQA4-F1
#
_entry.id   AF-A0A497NQA4-F1
#
_cell.length_a   1.000
_cell.length_b   1.000
_cell.length_c   1.000
_cell.angle_alpha   90.00
_cell.angle_beta   90.00
_cell.angle_gamma   90.00
#
_symmetry.space_group_name_H-M   'P 1'
#
loop_
_entity.id
_entity.type
_entity.pdbx_description
1 polymer ?
#
loop_
_entity_poly.entity_id
_entity_poly.type
_entity_poly.pdbx_seq_one_letter_code
_entity_poly.pdbx_strand_id
1 'polypeptide(L)'
;MKGKILALFNLILMLTIITGLSYSHWQDTVQIQATIKMAHRKLIIDSEKLLVPTSIGFNETHPIHYYVTTDNKSLIAECQNIDYNWTIAIGLLIKNNGTLPLMLKNIEIIFNITDTSTFNVTTYYYGPFPPGTNFNFPYWDGIKFEEVPPIGDSPPPIPLDPDDHAITWTTINYNGTKLPSITITVTPLDDSYF
;
A
#
# COMPACT_ATOMS: atom_id res chain seq x y z
N MET A 1 8.00 84.15 20.27
CA MET A 1 6.98 83.21 19.73
C MET A 1 7.48 82.33 18.58
N LYS A 2 8.24 82.85 17.60
CA LYS A 2 8.68 82.09 16.40
C LYS A 2 9.52 80.84 16.70
N GLY A 3 10.45 80.88 17.66
CA GLY A 3 11.30 79.73 18.00
C GLY A 3 10.55 78.54 18.63
N LYS A 4 9.48 78.80 19.40
CA LYS A 4 8.66 77.74 20.02
C LYS A 4 7.83 76.99 18.98
N ILE A 5 7.31 77.70 17.98
CA ILE A 5 6.55 77.10 16.86
C ILE A 5 7.47 76.28 15.96
N LEU A 6 8.67 76.78 15.67
CA LEU A 6 9.68 76.05 14.88
C LEU A 6 10.16 74.78 15.59
N ALA A 7 10.35 74.82 16.91
CA ALA A 7 10.68 73.65 17.71
C ALA A 7 9.56 72.60 17.70
N LEU A 8 8.30 73.04 17.80
CA LEU A 8 7.14 72.15 17.75
C LEU A 8 7.03 71.44 16.38
N PHE A 9 7.27 72.16 15.29
CA PHE A 9 7.22 71.61 13.94
C PHE A 9 8.31 70.56 13.70
N ASN A 10 9.55 70.84 14.16
CA ASN A 10 10.65 69.86 14.08
C ASN A 10 10.40 68.62 14.92
N LEU A 11 9.77 68.77 16.09
CA LEU A 11 9.42 67.65 16.96
C LEU A 11 8.39 66.72 16.31
N ILE A 12 7.38 67.30 15.65
CA ILE A 12 6.39 66.53 14.88
C ILE A 12 7.06 65.77 13.73
N LEU A 13 7.98 66.40 13.01
CA LEU A 13 8.72 65.79 11.88
C LEU A 13 9.56 64.58 12.32
N MET A 14 10.23 64.68 13.48
CA MET A 14 10.99 63.57 14.06
C MET A 14 10.08 62.39 14.44
N LEU A 15 8.92 62.68 15.03
CA LEU A 15 7.93 61.66 15.37
C LEU A 15 7.42 60.89 14.14
N THR A 16 7.14 61.59 13.04
CA THR A 16 6.69 60.92 11.79
C THR A 16 7.75 59.99 11.23
N ILE A 17 9.03 60.40 11.25
CA ILE A 17 10.14 59.56 10.78
C ILE A 17 10.27 58.29 11.62
N ILE A 18 10.20 58.42 12.95
CA ILE A 18 10.29 57.27 13.86
C ILE A 18 9.12 56.31 13.60
N THR A 19 7.89 56.82 13.46
CA THR A 19 6.72 55.97 13.19
C THR A 19 6.81 55.27 11.84
N GLY A 20 7.36 55.92 10.80
CA GLY A 20 7.55 55.32 9.48
C GLY A 20 8.59 54.19 9.51
N LEU A 21 9.71 54.40 10.23
CA LEU A 21 10.75 53.39 10.41
C LEU A 21 10.23 52.19 11.22
N SER A 22 9.46 52.44 12.29
CA SER A 22 8.83 51.38 13.08
C SER A 22 7.80 50.58 12.29
N TYR A 23 6.99 51.25 11.46
CA TYR A 23 6.01 50.58 10.60
C TYR A 23 6.68 49.72 9.53
N SER A 24 7.76 50.22 8.90
CA SER A 24 8.56 49.43 7.95
C SER A 24 9.17 48.19 8.61
N HIS A 25 9.78 48.34 9.78
CA HIS A 25 10.40 47.23 10.51
C HIS A 25 9.39 46.18 11.00
N TRP A 26 8.17 46.60 11.32
CA TRP A 26 7.08 45.69 11.71
C TRP A 26 6.52 44.93 10.49
N GLN A 27 6.43 45.59 9.34
CA GLN A 27 5.97 45.01 8.08
C GLN A 27 6.96 43.97 7.49
N ASP A 28 8.25 44.05 7.84
CA ASP A 28 9.30 43.16 7.31
C ASP A 28 9.16 41.69 7.77
N THR A 29 8.33 41.40 8.78
CA THR A 29 8.20 40.05 9.33
C THR A 29 6.88 39.39 8.95
N VAL A 30 6.70 39.07 7.67
CA VAL A 30 5.61 38.19 7.21
C VAL A 30 6.11 36.74 7.27
N GLN A 31 5.71 36.00 8.31
CA GLN A 31 5.92 34.55 8.35
C GLN A 31 4.92 33.86 7.40
N ILE A 32 5.42 33.43 6.25
CA ILE A 32 4.65 32.55 5.34
C ILE A 32 4.84 31.11 5.81
N GLN A 33 3.82 30.56 6.46
CA GLN A 33 3.74 29.13 6.73
C GLN A 33 3.14 28.43 5.52
N ALA A 34 4.00 27.86 4.67
CA ALA A 34 3.58 27.02 3.55
C ALA A 34 3.71 25.54 3.93
N THR A 35 2.66 24.76 3.68
CA THR A 35 2.70 23.28 3.77
C THR A 35 2.74 22.71 2.36
N ILE A 36 3.85 22.11 1.98
CA ILE A 36 3.99 21.44 0.68
C ILE A 36 3.55 19.99 0.85
N LYS A 37 2.42 19.60 0.22
CA LYS A 37 2.04 18.19 0.07
C LYS A 37 2.73 17.65 -1.18
N MET A 38 3.82 16.91 -0.97
CA MET A 38 4.52 16.24 -2.06
C MET A 38 3.70 15.04 -2.53
N ALA A 39 3.62 14.87 -3.86
CA ALA A 39 3.00 13.70 -4.45
C ALA A 39 3.81 12.44 -4.09
N HIS A 40 3.14 11.33 -3.82
CA HIS A 40 3.79 10.09 -3.40
C HIS A 40 3.09 8.86 -3.99
N ARG A 41 3.87 7.78 -4.17
CA ARG A 41 3.36 6.45 -4.53
C ARG A 41 3.21 5.63 -3.26
N LYS A 42 2.12 4.85 -3.17
CA LYS A 42 1.88 4.00 -2.01
C LYS A 42 0.95 2.85 -2.38
N LEU A 43 1.54 1.72 -2.75
CA LEU A 43 0.83 0.46 -2.88
C LEU A 43 0.61 -0.16 -1.50
N ILE A 44 -0.62 -0.58 -1.18
CA ILE A 44 -0.97 -1.28 0.06
C ILE A 44 -1.87 -2.48 -0.21
N ILE A 45 -1.84 -3.44 0.71
CA ILE A 45 -2.85 -4.48 0.87
C ILE A 45 -4.01 -3.86 1.65
N ASP A 46 -5.16 -3.75 0.99
CA ASP A 46 -6.41 -3.20 1.57
C ASP A 46 -7.22 -4.32 2.24
N SER A 47 -7.18 -5.52 1.67
CA SER A 47 -7.77 -6.73 2.24
C SER A 47 -7.03 -7.98 1.77
N GLU A 48 -7.09 -9.03 2.57
CA GLU A 48 -6.42 -10.28 2.33
C GLU A 48 -7.35 -11.48 2.56
N LYS A 49 -7.08 -12.59 1.86
CA LYS A 49 -7.72 -13.87 2.09
C LYS A 49 -6.69 -14.99 1.96
N LEU A 50 -6.81 -16.01 2.81
CA LEU A 50 -6.10 -17.27 2.63
C LEU A 50 -7.13 -18.39 2.56
N LEU A 51 -7.16 -19.08 1.43
CA LEU A 51 -8.06 -20.18 1.16
C LEU A 51 -7.28 -21.49 1.17
N VAL A 52 -7.91 -22.50 1.74
CA VAL A 52 -7.40 -23.87 1.82
C VAL A 52 -8.42 -24.82 1.19
N PRO A 53 -7.99 -26.00 0.72
CA PRO A 53 -8.91 -27.02 0.21
C PRO A 53 -10.06 -27.30 1.18
N THR A 54 -11.27 -27.43 0.65
CA THR A 54 -12.49 -27.67 1.45
C THR A 54 -12.55 -29.10 2.01
N SER A 55 -11.51 -29.92 1.80
CA SER A 55 -11.39 -31.24 2.40
C SER A 55 -11.41 -31.16 3.93
N ILE A 56 -12.24 -32.01 4.54
CA ILE A 56 -12.42 -32.08 5.99
C ILE A 56 -11.06 -32.26 6.68
N GLY A 57 -10.74 -31.36 7.61
CA GLY A 57 -9.57 -31.48 8.49
C GLY A 57 -8.27 -30.87 7.97
N PHE A 58 -8.22 -30.29 6.76
CA PHE A 58 -6.96 -29.70 6.23
C PHE A 58 -6.34 -28.69 7.20
N ASN A 59 -7.13 -27.74 7.72
CA ASN A 59 -6.64 -26.74 8.65
C ASN A 59 -6.29 -27.33 10.04
N GLU A 60 -6.85 -28.48 10.41
CA GLU A 60 -6.53 -29.15 11.68
C GLU A 60 -5.20 -29.91 11.58
N THR A 61 -4.93 -30.53 10.42
CA THR A 61 -3.69 -31.26 10.16
C THR A 61 -2.54 -30.34 9.74
N HIS A 62 -2.86 -29.26 9.04
CA HIS A 62 -1.94 -28.28 8.48
C HIS A 62 -2.33 -26.87 8.93
N PRO A 63 -2.12 -26.52 10.21
CA PRO A 63 -2.53 -25.22 10.71
C PRO A 63 -1.74 -24.11 10.03
N ILE A 64 -2.46 -23.06 9.65
CA ILE A 64 -1.92 -21.88 8.98
C ILE A 64 -2.34 -20.64 9.76
N HIS A 65 -1.36 -19.83 10.15
CA HIS A 65 -1.59 -18.51 10.72
C HIS A 65 -1.08 -17.47 9.74
N TYR A 66 -1.86 -16.44 9.45
CA TYR A 66 -1.43 -15.39 8.54
C TYR A 66 -1.83 -14.02 9.06
N TYR A 67 -1.05 -13.01 8.69
CA TYR A 67 -1.30 -11.62 9.02
C TYR A 67 -0.65 -10.70 7.99
N VAL A 68 -1.20 -9.50 7.84
CA VAL A 68 -0.60 -8.43 7.05
C VAL A 68 0.35 -7.64 7.95
N THR A 69 1.50 -7.23 7.40
CA THR A 69 2.50 -6.40 8.11
C THR A 69 1.90 -5.06 8.52
N THR A 70 2.44 -4.44 9.57
CA THR A 70 1.89 -3.18 10.12
C THR A 70 1.91 -2.00 9.14
N ASP A 71 2.71 -2.08 8.08
CA ASP A 71 2.78 -1.08 7.00
C ASP A 71 1.85 -1.39 5.81
N ASN A 72 1.06 -2.47 5.92
CA ASN A 72 0.16 -3.01 4.90
C ASN A 72 0.85 -3.33 3.57
N LYS A 73 2.13 -3.70 3.57
CA LYS A 73 2.87 -3.99 2.33
C LYS A 73 3.03 -5.47 2.02
N SER A 74 3.03 -6.32 3.03
CA SER A 74 3.28 -7.74 2.85
C SER A 74 2.31 -8.56 3.67
N LEU A 75 1.95 -9.74 3.17
CA LEU A 75 1.27 -10.77 3.94
C LEU A 75 2.30 -11.83 4.35
N ILE A 76 2.27 -12.22 5.62
CA ILE A 76 3.09 -13.30 6.16
C ILE A 76 2.16 -14.47 6.50
N ALA A 77 2.45 -15.65 5.95
CA ALA A 77 1.75 -16.90 6.24
C ALA A 77 2.73 -17.91 6.87
N GLU A 78 2.45 -18.31 8.11
CA GLU A 78 3.15 -19.31 8.88
C GLU A 78 2.38 -20.63 8.78
N CYS A 79 2.94 -21.58 8.03
CA CYS A 79 2.30 -22.86 7.75
C CYS A 79 3.05 -23.98 8.48
N GLN A 80 2.31 -24.95 9.02
CA GLN A 80 2.88 -26.10 9.72
C GLN A 80 2.49 -27.42 9.06
N ASN A 81 3.28 -28.46 9.32
CA ASN A 81 3.06 -29.84 8.87
C ASN A 81 2.93 -30.03 7.34
N ILE A 82 3.58 -29.20 6.53
CA ILE A 82 3.49 -29.26 5.07
C ILE A 82 3.96 -30.62 4.55
N ASP A 83 3.16 -31.26 3.71
CA ASP A 83 3.45 -32.57 3.12
C ASP A 83 3.03 -32.63 1.65
N TYR A 84 3.18 -33.80 1.03
CA TYR A 84 2.94 -33.98 -0.40
C TYR A 84 1.50 -33.59 -0.80
N ASN A 85 1.36 -32.81 -1.88
CA ASN A 85 0.11 -32.20 -2.35
C ASN A 85 -0.49 -31.12 -1.42
N TRP A 86 0.28 -30.60 -0.46
CA TRP A 86 -0.14 -29.45 0.31
C TRP A 86 -0.31 -28.23 -0.60
N THR A 87 -1.46 -27.58 -0.53
CA THR A 87 -1.79 -26.47 -1.43
C THR A 87 -2.61 -25.40 -0.71
N ILE A 88 -2.34 -24.14 -1.05
CA ILE A 88 -3.05 -22.97 -0.53
C ILE A 88 -3.24 -21.93 -1.63
N ALA A 89 -4.23 -21.06 -1.45
CA ALA A 89 -4.43 -19.89 -2.30
C ALA A 89 -4.44 -18.62 -1.46
N ILE A 90 -3.57 -17.67 -1.78
CA ILE A 90 -3.43 -16.39 -1.10
C ILE A 90 -4.02 -15.30 -2.01
N GLY A 91 -5.10 -14.68 -1.56
CA GLY A 91 -5.74 -13.54 -2.21
C GLY A 91 -5.28 -12.24 -1.58
N LEU A 92 -4.92 -11.27 -2.41
CA LEU A 92 -4.65 -9.89 -2.00
C LEU A 92 -5.54 -8.93 -2.79
N LEU A 93 -6.27 -8.08 -2.09
CA LEU A 93 -6.91 -6.89 -2.62
C LEU A 93 -5.95 -5.73 -2.37
N ILE A 94 -5.35 -5.24 -3.46
CA ILE A 94 -4.26 -4.27 -3.46
C ILE A 94 -4.84 -2.93 -3.88
N LYS A 95 -4.49 -1.85 -3.17
CA LYS A 95 -4.95 -0.49 -3.46
C LYS A 95 -3.77 0.44 -3.70
N ASN A 96 -3.87 1.31 -4.71
CA ASN A 96 -3.01 2.48 -4.79
C ASN A 96 -3.55 3.58 -3.84
N ASN A 97 -2.97 3.65 -2.64
CA ASN A 97 -3.29 4.67 -1.64
C ASN A 97 -2.37 5.90 -1.73
N GLY A 98 -1.63 6.04 -2.84
CA GLY A 98 -0.81 7.20 -3.15
C GLY A 98 -1.60 8.28 -3.86
N THR A 99 -0.90 9.34 -4.27
CA THR A 99 -1.47 10.45 -5.07
C THR A 99 -1.00 10.43 -6.52
N LEU A 100 -0.19 9.43 -6.90
CA LEU A 100 0.35 9.24 -8.25
C LEU A 100 -0.06 7.87 -8.79
N PRO A 101 -0.32 7.75 -10.09
CA PRO A 101 -0.48 6.46 -10.75
C PRO A 101 0.76 5.57 -10.58
N LEU A 102 0.57 4.27 -10.44
CA LEU A 102 1.63 3.25 -10.38
C LEU A 102 1.23 1.98 -11.13
N MET A 103 2.21 1.15 -11.46
CA MET A 103 1.97 -0.14 -12.09
C MET A 103 2.16 -1.26 -11.07
N LEU A 104 1.17 -2.12 -10.86
CA LEU A 104 1.38 -3.40 -10.15
C LEU A 104 2.13 -4.34 -11.10
N LYS A 105 3.40 -4.62 -10.81
CA LYS A 105 4.31 -5.34 -11.70
C LYS A 105 4.27 -6.84 -11.50
N ASN A 106 4.34 -7.29 -10.26
CA ASN A 106 4.29 -8.68 -9.89
C ASN A 106 4.05 -8.83 -8.38
N ILE A 107 3.82 -10.06 -7.94
CA ILE A 107 3.84 -10.46 -6.54
C ILE A 107 5.16 -11.18 -6.27
N GLU A 108 5.95 -10.67 -5.33
CA GLU A 108 7.13 -11.32 -4.81
C GLU A 108 6.74 -12.32 -3.72
N ILE A 109 7.30 -13.53 -3.80
CA ILE A 109 6.99 -14.63 -2.88
C ILE A 109 8.31 -15.16 -2.36
N ILE A 110 8.54 -14.99 -1.06
CA ILE A 110 9.76 -15.39 -0.36
C ILE A 110 9.42 -16.48 0.63
N PHE A 111 10.15 -17.59 0.57
CA PHE A 111 10.07 -18.68 1.52
C PHE A 111 11.24 -18.59 2.51
N ASN A 112 11.03 -18.95 3.78
CA ASN A 112 12.09 -19.01 4.79
C ASN A 112 12.98 -20.27 4.70
N ILE A 113 13.11 -20.85 3.51
CA ILE A 113 13.93 -22.02 3.23
C ILE A 113 14.76 -21.78 1.96
N THR A 114 15.88 -22.50 1.83
CA THR A 114 16.81 -22.32 0.71
C THR A 114 16.38 -23.05 -0.56
N ASP A 115 15.82 -24.25 -0.45
CA ASP A 115 15.35 -25.03 -1.59
C ASP A 115 13.85 -24.86 -1.80
N THR A 116 13.49 -24.06 -2.79
CA THR A 116 12.10 -23.79 -3.17
C THR A 116 11.68 -24.54 -4.44
N SER A 117 12.53 -25.41 -4.99
CA SER A 117 12.29 -26.11 -6.26
C SER A 117 11.07 -27.05 -6.23
N THR A 118 10.66 -27.47 -5.04
CA THR A 118 9.49 -28.32 -4.78
C THR A 118 8.19 -27.54 -4.65
N PHE A 119 8.25 -26.20 -4.63
CA PHE A 119 7.09 -25.32 -4.64
C PHE A 119 6.76 -24.91 -6.07
N ASN A 120 5.53 -25.19 -6.48
CA ASN A 120 4.97 -24.61 -7.69
C ASN A 120 4.09 -23.42 -7.30
N VAL A 121 4.40 -22.26 -7.87
CA VAL A 121 3.79 -20.99 -7.52
C VAL A 121 3.23 -20.36 -8.77
N THR A 122 1.96 -19.95 -8.73
CA THR A 122 1.30 -19.28 -9.85
C THR A 122 0.46 -18.14 -9.32
N THR A 123 0.61 -16.96 -9.92
CA THR A 123 -0.13 -15.75 -9.53
C THR A 123 -0.99 -15.28 -10.70
N TYR A 124 -2.24 -15.00 -10.39
CA TYR A 124 -3.26 -14.46 -11.28
C TYR A 124 -3.61 -13.05 -10.84
N TYR A 125 -3.94 -12.19 -11.80
CA TYR A 125 -4.06 -10.75 -11.63
C TYR A 125 -5.37 -10.26 -12.24
N TYR A 126 -6.07 -9.36 -11.54
CA TYR A 126 -7.36 -8.84 -11.95
C TYR A 126 -7.45 -7.34 -11.68
N GLY A 127 -8.05 -6.62 -12.61
CA GLY A 127 -8.22 -5.17 -12.56
C GLY A 127 -7.61 -4.46 -13.78
N PRO A 128 -7.45 -3.14 -13.70
CA PRO A 128 -7.76 -2.30 -12.54
C PRO A 128 -9.26 -2.18 -12.27
N PHE A 129 -9.61 -1.97 -11.01
CA PHE A 129 -10.96 -1.71 -10.56
C PHE A 129 -11.05 -0.30 -10.00
N PRO A 130 -11.94 0.56 -10.54
CA PRO A 130 -12.11 1.90 -10.03
C PRO A 130 -12.72 1.90 -8.61
N PRO A 131 -12.55 2.99 -7.85
CA PRO A 131 -13.11 3.11 -6.51
C PRO A 131 -14.64 2.96 -6.54
N GLY A 132 -15.17 2.24 -5.55
CA GLY A 132 -16.61 1.92 -5.46
C GLY A 132 -17.04 0.70 -6.28
N THR A 133 -16.10 0.01 -6.93
CA THR A 133 -16.38 -1.30 -7.55
C THR A 133 -16.80 -2.30 -6.48
N ASN A 134 -17.89 -3.03 -6.75
CA ASN A 134 -18.31 -4.12 -5.90
C ASN A 134 -17.53 -5.39 -6.27
N PHE A 135 -16.64 -5.85 -5.39
CA PHE A 135 -15.78 -7.02 -5.58
C PHE A 135 -16.49 -8.38 -5.32
N ASN A 136 -17.82 -8.41 -5.41
CA ASN A 136 -18.62 -9.62 -5.26
C ASN A 136 -18.14 -10.76 -6.17
N PHE A 137 -18.62 -11.97 -5.86
CA PHE A 137 -18.39 -13.18 -6.65
C PHE A 137 -18.47 -12.90 -8.16
N PRO A 138 -17.44 -13.26 -8.96
CA PRO A 138 -16.49 -14.34 -8.67
C PRO A 138 -15.10 -13.91 -8.17
N TYR A 139 -14.80 -12.62 -7.97
CA TYR A 139 -13.40 -12.19 -7.84
C TYR A 139 -12.83 -12.20 -6.41
N TRP A 140 -13.63 -11.78 -5.42
CA TRP A 140 -13.17 -11.63 -4.05
C TRP A 140 -14.15 -12.22 -3.04
N ASP A 141 -15.39 -11.74 -3.01
CA ASP A 141 -16.35 -12.17 -1.99
C ASP A 141 -17.02 -13.50 -2.32
N GLY A 142 -17.15 -14.36 -1.30
CA GLY A 142 -17.79 -15.69 -1.42
C GLY A 142 -17.02 -16.77 -2.21
N ILE A 143 -15.85 -16.46 -2.79
CA ILE A 143 -15.04 -17.42 -3.55
C ILE A 143 -14.43 -18.50 -2.63
N LYS A 144 -14.46 -19.76 -3.09
CA LYS A 144 -13.86 -20.92 -2.43
C LYS A 144 -12.53 -21.31 -3.08
N PHE A 145 -11.73 -22.12 -2.38
CA PHE A 145 -10.43 -22.56 -2.88
C PHE A 145 -10.53 -23.23 -4.26
N GLU A 146 -11.53 -24.08 -4.48
CA GLU A 146 -11.72 -24.82 -5.73
C GLU A 146 -12.15 -23.94 -6.91
N GLU A 147 -12.52 -22.69 -6.64
CA GLU A 147 -12.94 -21.69 -7.63
C GLU A 147 -11.80 -20.72 -8.00
N VAL A 148 -10.62 -20.86 -7.37
CA VAL A 148 -9.42 -20.09 -7.69
C VAL A 148 -8.61 -20.81 -8.78
N PRO A 149 -8.14 -20.12 -9.84
CA PRO A 149 -8.42 -18.71 -10.15
C PRO A 149 -9.80 -18.49 -10.78
N PRO A 150 -10.50 -17.39 -10.46
CA PRO A 150 -11.69 -17.00 -11.21
C PRO A 150 -11.34 -16.61 -12.65
N ILE A 151 -12.31 -16.68 -13.55
CA ILE A 151 -12.12 -16.33 -14.95
C ILE A 151 -11.83 -14.83 -15.10
N GLY A 152 -10.93 -14.48 -16.02
CA GLY A 152 -10.62 -13.09 -16.36
C GLY A 152 -9.26 -12.59 -15.87
N ASP A 153 -8.29 -13.50 -15.74
CA ASP A 153 -6.89 -13.15 -15.49
C ASP A 153 -6.37 -12.17 -16.57
N SER A 154 -5.70 -11.12 -16.12
CA SER A 154 -5.08 -10.09 -16.96
C SER A 154 -3.59 -10.06 -16.68
N PRO A 155 -2.72 -10.20 -17.69
CA PRO A 155 -1.28 -10.22 -17.45
C PRO A 155 -0.81 -8.89 -16.84
N PRO A 156 0.12 -8.92 -15.88
CA PRO A 156 0.76 -7.71 -15.40
C PRO A 156 1.67 -7.10 -16.48
N PRO A 157 1.99 -5.79 -16.40
CA PRO A 157 1.66 -4.87 -15.32
C PRO A 157 0.19 -4.38 -15.34
N ILE A 158 -0.41 -4.22 -14.16
CA ILE A 158 -1.74 -3.60 -14.01
C ILE A 158 -1.59 -2.10 -13.70
N PRO A 159 -2.13 -1.21 -14.55
CA PRO A 159 -2.17 0.23 -14.30
C PRO A 159 -3.13 0.57 -13.15
N LEU A 160 -2.67 1.27 -12.10
CA LEU A 160 -3.50 1.69 -10.97
C LEU A 160 -3.44 3.20 -10.77
N ASP A 161 -4.54 3.89 -11.07
CA ASP A 161 -4.70 5.30 -10.70
C ASP A 161 -4.89 5.43 -9.17
N PRO A 162 -4.74 6.63 -8.59
CA PRO A 162 -5.04 6.84 -7.17
C PRO A 162 -6.44 6.33 -6.80
N ASP A 163 -6.51 5.57 -5.70
CA ASP A 163 -7.70 4.87 -5.19
C ASP A 163 -8.19 3.66 -6.00
N ASP A 164 -7.56 3.30 -7.12
CA ASP A 164 -7.85 2.04 -7.81
C ASP A 164 -7.39 0.82 -7.02
N HIS A 165 -8.08 -0.28 -7.28
CA HIS A 165 -7.77 -1.60 -6.73
C HIS A 165 -7.36 -2.60 -7.80
N ALA A 166 -6.51 -3.54 -7.42
CA ALA A 166 -6.25 -4.78 -8.15
C ALA A 166 -6.47 -5.97 -7.20
N ILE A 167 -6.87 -7.11 -7.76
CA ILE A 167 -6.93 -8.37 -7.00
C ILE A 167 -5.85 -9.28 -7.54
N THR A 168 -5.14 -9.97 -6.66
CA THR A 168 -4.25 -11.07 -7.04
C THR A 168 -4.59 -12.32 -6.29
N TRP A 169 -4.58 -13.46 -6.99
CA TRP A 169 -4.67 -14.79 -6.38
C TRP A 169 -3.39 -15.55 -6.66
N THR A 170 -2.68 -15.95 -5.61
CA THR A 170 -1.45 -16.75 -5.70
C THR A 170 -1.74 -18.15 -5.19
N THR A 171 -1.67 -19.15 -6.07
CA THR A 171 -1.73 -20.56 -5.70
C THR A 171 -0.33 -21.10 -5.45
N ILE A 172 -0.13 -21.74 -4.30
CA ILE A 172 1.14 -22.34 -3.89
C ILE A 172 0.89 -23.83 -3.64
N ASN A 173 1.56 -24.69 -4.41
CA ASN A 173 1.49 -26.14 -4.27
C ASN A 173 2.87 -26.70 -3.91
N TYR A 174 2.92 -27.60 -2.92
CA TYR A 174 4.12 -28.28 -2.48
C TYR A 174 4.10 -29.76 -2.86
N ASN A 175 5.11 -30.19 -3.62
CA ASN A 175 5.25 -31.56 -4.10
C ASN A 175 6.50 -32.27 -3.52
N GLY A 176 6.98 -31.82 -2.36
CA GLY A 176 8.17 -32.38 -1.72
C GLY A 176 7.88 -33.35 -0.57
N THR A 177 8.92 -33.61 0.23
CA THR A 177 8.84 -34.42 1.44
C THR A 177 8.34 -33.60 2.62
N LYS A 178 7.79 -34.26 3.65
CA LYS A 178 7.25 -33.56 4.82
C LYS A 178 8.21 -32.51 5.41
N LEU A 179 7.71 -31.28 5.59
CA LEU A 179 8.37 -30.17 6.28
C LEU A 179 7.62 -29.86 7.59
N PRO A 180 8.33 -29.56 8.68
CA PRO A 180 7.69 -29.22 9.95
C PRO A 180 6.95 -27.88 9.90
N SER A 181 7.58 -26.88 9.28
CA SER A 181 6.98 -25.55 9.10
C SER A 181 7.68 -24.77 7.98
N ILE A 182 6.98 -23.77 7.45
CA ILE A 182 7.51 -22.79 6.52
C ILE A 182 6.83 -21.43 6.77
N THR A 183 7.57 -20.36 6.53
CA THR A 183 7.02 -19.01 6.49
C THR A 183 7.09 -18.51 5.05
N ILE A 184 5.96 -18.01 4.56
CA ILE A 184 5.80 -17.46 3.23
C ILE A 184 5.50 -15.97 3.37
N THR A 185 6.31 -15.13 2.75
CA THR A 185 6.08 -13.69 2.66
C THR A 185 5.64 -13.36 1.24
N VAL A 186 4.50 -12.68 1.12
CA VAL A 186 3.89 -12.29 -0.16
C VAL A 186 3.83 -10.77 -0.22
N THR A 187 4.51 -10.17 -1.19
CA THR A 187 4.66 -8.71 -1.30
C THR A 187 4.29 -8.24 -2.71
N PRO A 188 3.26 -7.40 -2.88
CA PRO A 188 3.03 -6.71 -4.13
C PRO A 188 4.16 -5.74 -4.45
N LEU A 189 4.69 -5.81 -5.68
CA LEU A 189 5.72 -4.90 -6.17
C LEU A 189 5.12 -3.91 -7.16
N ASP A 190 5.41 -2.63 -6.95
CA ASP A 190 5.04 -1.55 -7.85
C ASP A 190 6.22 -1.07 -8.71
N ASP A 191 5.89 -0.40 -9.81
CA ASP A 191 6.84 0.34 -10.64
C ASP A 191 6.30 1.74 -10.95
N SER A 192 7.16 2.67 -11.34
CA SER A 192 6.69 3.94 -11.92
C SER A 192 6.05 3.70 -13.29
N TYR A 193 5.11 4.57 -13.63
CA TYR A 193 4.61 4.73 -15.00
C TYR A 193 5.68 5.26 -16.00
N PHE A 194 6.88 5.61 -15.51
CA PHE A 194 7.95 6.30 -16.24
C PHE A 194 9.29 5.60 -16.00
#